data_AF-A0A943DJN4-F1
#
_entry.id   AF-A0A943DJN4-F1
#
_cell.length_a   1.000
_cell.length_b   1.000
_cell.length_c   1.000
_cell.angle_alpha   90.00
_cell.angle_beta   90.00
_cell.angle_gamma   90.00
#
_symmetry.space_group_name_H-M   'P 1'
#
loop_
_entity.id
_entity.type
_entity.pdbx_description
1 polymer ?
#
loop_
_entity_poly.entity_id
_entity_poly.type
_entity_poly.pdbx_seq_one_letter_code
_entity_poly.pdbx_strand_id
1 'polypeptide(L)'
;MQKEEAIKIYKSFASMKDVALLIILVFIATYILISALNNNSEDGIFIYVAMWLTALPAGIAYIAHDILKSVNKLDEIVNEDLDDKKYLEIIYCIIDYGKNHKQKNLQRTFYLIMQERYAMALIINGKRKEAEEYINSGEIKHEPYRMFSRACIDLDRAYAQGDAEKYMEIYEAAPKSYKEVKLHACRALLMQGKYDEAIEELMKYTPKNKREEILSRFTIGEAHLRKGSKDEAKIYLEYVINNGKMLREKFMAEELYKEL
;
A
#
# COMPACT_ATOMS: atom_id res chain seq x y z
N MET A 1 -20.26 -12.68 1.45
CA MET A 1 -20.18 -11.63 0.41
C MET A 1 -18.77 -11.05 0.26
N GLN A 2 -18.28 -10.12 1.10
CA GLN A 2 -16.97 -9.46 0.85
C GLN A 2 -15.75 -10.39 0.87
N LYS A 3 -15.71 -11.40 1.76
CA LYS A 3 -14.64 -12.42 1.77
C LYS A 3 -14.62 -13.24 0.48
N GLU A 4 -15.79 -13.66 0.00
CA GLU A 4 -15.92 -14.41 -1.25
C GLU A 4 -15.52 -13.56 -2.46
N GLU A 5 -15.86 -12.27 -2.45
CA GLU A 5 -15.46 -11.32 -3.47
C GLU A 5 -13.94 -11.10 -3.49
N ALA A 6 -13.30 -10.96 -2.33
CA ALA A 6 -11.85 -10.88 -2.21
C ALA A 6 -11.15 -12.14 -2.78
N ILE A 7 -11.68 -13.33 -2.50
CA ILE A 7 -11.18 -14.58 -3.09
C ILE A 7 -11.46 -14.65 -4.59
N LYS A 8 -12.59 -14.13 -5.07
CA LYS A 8 -12.90 -14.05 -6.51
C LYS A 8 -11.91 -13.13 -7.23
N ILE A 9 -11.54 -11.99 -6.63
CA ILE A 9 -10.48 -11.11 -7.11
C ILE A 9 -9.16 -11.89 -7.18
N TYR A 10 -8.76 -12.57 -6.10
CA TYR A 10 -7.54 -13.38 -6.08
C TYR A 10 -7.51 -14.45 -7.20
N LYS A 11 -8.63 -15.17 -7.39
CA LYS A 11 -8.75 -16.21 -8.42
C LYS A 11 -8.64 -15.64 -9.84
N SER A 12 -9.12 -14.42 -10.09
CA SER A 12 -9.07 -13.79 -11.42
C SER A 12 -7.64 -13.64 -11.96
N PHE A 13 -6.65 -13.48 -11.07
CA PHE A 13 -5.24 -13.39 -11.43
C PHE A 13 -4.64 -14.70 -11.98
N ALA A 14 -5.28 -15.86 -11.74
CA ALA A 14 -4.87 -17.11 -12.37
C ALA A 14 -5.15 -17.12 -13.88
N SER A 15 -6.24 -16.45 -14.29
CA SER A 15 -6.68 -16.39 -15.69
C SER A 15 -6.10 -15.22 -16.48
N MET A 16 -5.49 -14.24 -15.80
CA MET A 16 -4.74 -13.19 -16.49
C MET A 16 -3.58 -13.85 -17.23
N LYS A 17 -3.57 -13.66 -18.55
CA LYS A 17 -2.63 -14.33 -19.46
C LYS A 17 -1.21 -14.14 -18.96
N ASP A 18 -0.43 -15.23 -19.01
CA ASP A 18 1.00 -15.15 -18.75
C ASP A 18 1.60 -14.05 -19.60
N VAL A 19 2.27 -13.11 -18.94
CA VAL A 19 3.01 -12.01 -19.57
C VAL A 19 3.96 -12.57 -20.64
N ALA A 20 4.53 -13.74 -20.37
CA ALA A 20 5.34 -14.50 -21.31
C ALA A 20 4.58 -14.86 -22.60
N LEU A 21 3.31 -15.25 -22.53
CA LEU A 21 2.52 -15.64 -23.70
C LEU A 21 2.15 -14.41 -24.57
N LEU A 22 1.87 -13.26 -23.95
CA LEU A 22 1.66 -12.00 -24.67
C LEU A 22 2.96 -11.53 -25.36
N ILE A 23 4.10 -11.59 -24.66
CA ILE A 23 5.41 -11.27 -25.23
C ILE A 23 5.75 -12.23 -26.39
N ILE A 24 5.50 -13.53 -26.23
CA ILE A 24 5.74 -14.54 -27.28
C ILE A 24 4.83 -14.31 -28.50
N LEU A 25 3.55 -14.01 -28.29
CA LEU A 25 2.61 -13.73 -29.40
C LEU A 25 2.98 -12.46 -30.17
N VAL A 26 3.41 -11.40 -29.46
CA VAL A 26 3.95 -10.19 -30.09
C VAL A 26 5.22 -10.52 -30.86
N PHE A 27 6.13 -11.30 -30.29
CA PHE A 27 7.36 -11.74 -30.97
C PHE A 27 7.08 -12.49 -32.27
N ILE A 28 6.14 -13.45 -32.26
CA ILE A 28 5.75 -14.23 -33.44
C ILE A 28 5.08 -13.36 -34.50
N ALA A 29 4.13 -12.50 -34.12
CA ALA A 29 3.44 -11.61 -35.05
C ALA A 29 4.42 -10.62 -35.73
N THR A 30 5.38 -10.09 -34.96
CA THR A 30 6.40 -9.18 -35.48
C THR A 30 7.41 -9.90 -36.37
N TYR A 31 7.82 -11.12 -36.04
CA TYR A 31 8.68 -11.93 -36.90
C TYR A 31 8.03 -12.23 -38.26
N ILE A 32 6.73 -12.56 -38.26
CA ILE A 32 5.95 -12.78 -39.48
C ILE A 32 5.87 -11.48 -40.31
N LEU A 33 5.65 -10.33 -39.66
CA LEU A 33 5.59 -9.03 -40.33
C LEU A 33 6.93 -8.66 -40.99
N ILE A 34 8.07 -8.88 -40.31
CA ILE A 34 9.41 -8.63 -40.86
C ILE A 34 9.70 -9.58 -42.03
N SER A 35 9.39 -10.87 -41.86
CA SER A 35 9.58 -11.87 -42.91
C SER A 35 8.74 -11.55 -44.15
N ALA A 36 7.56 -10.95 -43.96
CA ALA A 36 6.70 -10.49 -45.05
C ALA A 36 7.17 -9.16 -45.69
N LEU A 37 7.83 -8.29 -44.93
CA LEU A 37 8.37 -7.00 -45.39
C LEU A 37 9.76 -7.10 -46.05
N ASN A 38 10.32 -8.32 -46.13
CA ASN A 38 11.57 -8.72 -46.77
C ASN A 38 12.28 -7.62 -47.57
N ASN A 39 13.09 -6.82 -46.87
CA ASN A 39 14.21 -6.09 -47.45
C ASN A 39 15.17 -5.76 -46.30
N ASN A 40 16.42 -6.22 -46.42
CA ASN A 40 17.53 -5.94 -45.53
C ASN A 40 17.95 -4.45 -45.56
N SER A 41 16.99 -3.52 -45.46
CA SER A 41 17.26 -2.09 -45.32
C SER A 41 17.36 -1.72 -43.85
N GLU A 42 18.27 -0.81 -43.53
CA GLU A 42 18.44 -0.25 -42.18
C GLU A 42 17.10 0.27 -41.61
N ASP A 43 16.22 0.78 -42.47
CA ASP A 43 14.87 1.23 -42.13
C ASP A 43 13.99 0.14 -41.48
N GLY A 44 14.12 -1.12 -41.92
CA GLY A 44 13.39 -2.25 -41.33
C GLY A 44 13.83 -2.56 -39.90
N ILE A 45 15.11 -2.37 -39.60
CA ILE A 45 15.68 -2.52 -38.25
C ILE A 45 15.23 -1.36 -37.34
N PHE A 46 15.18 -0.13 -37.86
CA PHE A 46 14.66 1.02 -37.10
C PHE A 46 13.18 0.87 -36.76
N ILE A 47 12.35 0.42 -37.71
CA ILE A 47 10.92 0.14 -37.46
C ILE A 47 10.77 -0.96 -36.41
N TYR A 48 11.61 -2.01 -36.45
CA TYR A 48 11.64 -3.06 -35.44
C TYR A 48 11.94 -2.51 -34.03
N VAL A 49 13.03 -1.77 -33.88
CA VAL A 49 13.40 -1.19 -32.57
C VAL A 49 12.31 -0.25 -32.04
N ALA A 50 11.73 0.58 -32.90
CA ALA A 50 10.64 1.50 -32.52
C ALA A 50 9.35 0.76 -32.11
N MET A 51 8.99 -0.34 -32.78
CA MET A 51 7.83 -1.16 -32.39
C MET A 51 8.06 -1.88 -31.05
N TRP A 52 9.26 -2.38 -30.79
CA TRP A 52 9.58 -3.00 -29.49
C TRP A 52 9.59 -1.99 -28.35
N LEU A 53 10.14 -0.79 -28.60
CA LEU A 53 10.13 0.31 -27.64
C LEU A 53 8.73 0.80 -27.27
N THR A 54 7.71 0.51 -28.08
CA THR A 54 6.32 0.94 -27.81
C THR A 54 5.43 -0.22 -27.34
N ALA A 55 5.54 -1.40 -27.94
CA ALA A 55 4.71 -2.56 -27.61
C ALA A 55 5.04 -3.17 -26.24
N LEU A 56 6.32 -3.23 -25.84
CA LEU A 56 6.70 -3.74 -24.52
C LEU A 56 6.19 -2.85 -23.38
N PRO A 57 6.41 -1.52 -23.39
CA PRO A 57 5.84 -0.64 -22.38
C PRO A 57 4.30 -0.67 -22.36
N ALA A 58 3.64 -0.73 -23.52
CA ALA A 58 2.18 -0.83 -23.58
C ALA A 58 1.66 -2.13 -22.95
N GLY A 59 2.32 -3.26 -23.21
CA GLY A 59 1.99 -4.55 -22.58
C GLY A 59 2.19 -4.52 -21.06
N ILE A 60 3.32 -3.98 -20.58
CA ILE A 60 3.60 -3.82 -19.14
C ILE A 60 2.55 -2.90 -18.50
N ALA A 61 2.22 -1.77 -19.14
CA ALA A 61 1.24 -0.82 -18.64
C ALA A 61 -0.17 -1.44 -18.55
N TYR A 62 -0.56 -2.25 -19.53
CA TYR A 62 -1.84 -2.97 -19.51
C TYR A 62 -1.94 -3.93 -18.32
N ILE A 63 -0.90 -4.74 -18.09
CA ILE A 63 -0.84 -5.67 -16.96
C ILE A 63 -0.84 -4.92 -15.63
N ALA A 64 -0.02 -3.86 -15.53
CA ALA A 64 0.04 -3.01 -14.35
C ALA A 64 -1.34 -2.41 -14.07
N HIS A 65 -2.07 -1.96 -15.10
CA HIS A 65 -3.43 -1.43 -14.98
C HIS A 65 -4.41 -2.47 -14.41
N ASP A 66 -4.41 -3.71 -14.90
CA ASP A 66 -5.32 -4.75 -14.41
C ASP A 66 -5.02 -5.17 -12.96
N ILE A 67 -3.73 -5.22 -12.59
CA ILE A 67 -3.31 -5.43 -11.20
C ILE A 67 -3.80 -4.25 -10.33
N LEU A 68 -3.51 -3.02 -10.75
CA LEU A 68 -3.89 -1.82 -10.00
C LEU A 68 -5.40 -1.74 -9.80
N LYS A 69 -6.17 -2.00 -10.86
CA LYS A 69 -7.64 -1.99 -10.83
C LYS A 69 -8.19 -3.03 -9.84
N SER A 70 -7.60 -4.22 -9.81
CA SER A 70 -8.04 -5.29 -8.92
C SER A 70 -7.64 -5.02 -7.46
N VAL A 71 -6.45 -4.46 -7.25
CA VAL A 71 -6.00 -3.97 -5.94
C VAL A 71 -6.90 -2.84 -5.45
N ASN A 72 -7.25 -1.88 -6.31
CA ASN A 72 -8.16 -0.77 -5.98
C ASN A 72 -9.56 -1.27 -5.58
N LYS A 73 -10.10 -2.27 -6.28
CA LYS A 73 -11.37 -2.90 -5.87
C LYS A 73 -11.29 -3.53 -4.49
N LEU A 74 -10.18 -4.21 -4.18
CA LEU A 74 -9.96 -4.72 -2.83
C LEU A 74 -9.84 -3.57 -1.83
N ASP A 75 -9.14 -2.49 -2.18
CA ASP A 75 -9.01 -1.28 -1.36
C ASP A 75 -10.36 -0.64 -1.06
N GLU A 76 -11.26 -0.57 -2.04
CA GLU A 76 -12.64 -0.11 -1.83
C GLU A 76 -13.33 -0.99 -0.78
N ILE A 77 -13.31 -2.32 -0.99
CA ILE A 77 -13.94 -3.29 -0.07
C ILE A 77 -13.42 -3.16 1.37
N VAL A 78 -12.11 -2.99 1.56
CA VAL A 78 -11.51 -2.99 2.91
C VAL A 78 -11.50 -1.61 3.58
N ASN A 79 -11.57 -0.52 2.81
CA ASN A 79 -11.52 0.84 3.35
C ASN A 79 -12.89 1.50 3.50
N GLU A 80 -13.94 1.00 2.84
CA GLU A 80 -15.28 1.59 2.90
C GLU A 80 -15.93 1.43 4.29
N ASP A 81 -15.72 0.28 4.92
CA ASP A 81 -16.36 -0.04 6.19
C ASP A 81 -15.71 0.65 7.40
N LEU A 82 -14.48 1.15 7.25
CA LEU A 82 -13.68 1.77 8.33
C LEU A 82 -13.65 0.88 9.59
N ASP A 83 -13.35 -0.41 9.38
CA ASP A 83 -13.27 -1.44 10.41
C ASP A 83 -11.96 -2.22 10.26
N ASP A 84 -11.06 -2.05 11.23
CA ASP A 84 -9.74 -2.67 11.22
C ASP A 84 -9.79 -4.19 11.37
N LYS A 85 -10.73 -4.70 12.17
CA LYS A 85 -10.89 -6.16 12.35
C LYS A 85 -11.33 -6.79 11.06
N LYS A 86 -12.31 -6.18 10.40
CA LYS A 86 -12.82 -6.64 9.11
C LYS A 86 -11.76 -6.58 8.02
N TYR A 87 -10.95 -5.53 8.00
CA TYR A 87 -9.81 -5.43 7.09
C TYR A 87 -8.84 -6.60 7.29
N LEU A 88 -8.44 -6.87 8.54
CA LEU A 88 -7.57 -8.01 8.86
C LEU A 88 -8.19 -9.36 8.45
N GLU A 89 -9.49 -9.57 8.72
CA GLU A 89 -10.17 -10.80 8.34
C GLU A 89 -10.19 -11.04 6.83
N ILE A 90 -10.44 -9.99 6.03
CA ILE A 90 -10.46 -10.09 4.57
C ILE A 90 -9.07 -10.40 4.04
N ILE A 91 -8.04 -9.69 4.52
CA ILE A 91 -6.66 -9.93 4.08
C ILE A 91 -6.18 -11.31 4.51
N TYR A 92 -6.46 -11.74 5.75
CA TYR A 92 -6.13 -13.07 6.23
C TYR A 92 -6.76 -14.16 5.38
N CYS A 93 -8.03 -14.00 4.96
CA CYS A 93 -8.70 -14.94 4.07
C CYS A 93 -7.94 -15.12 2.75
N ILE A 94 -7.40 -14.04 2.18
CA ILE A 94 -6.57 -14.11 0.97
C ILE A 94 -5.23 -14.80 1.25
N ILE A 95 -4.59 -14.52 2.39
CA ILE A 95 -3.32 -15.15 2.78
C ILE A 95 -3.48 -16.65 2.98
N ASP A 96 -4.48 -17.06 3.74
CA ASP A 96 -4.78 -18.48 4.00
C ASP A 96 -5.10 -19.21 2.69
N TYR A 97 -5.96 -18.62 1.84
CA TYR A 97 -6.24 -19.19 0.53
C TYR A 97 -4.97 -19.32 -0.32
N GLY A 98 -4.17 -18.25 -0.44
CA GLY A 98 -2.97 -18.24 -1.27
C GLY A 98 -1.82 -19.12 -0.76
N LYS A 99 -1.78 -19.41 0.56
CA LYS A 99 -0.86 -20.37 1.18
C LYS A 99 -1.24 -21.80 0.85
N ASN A 100 -2.54 -22.09 0.85
CA ASN A 100 -3.08 -23.44 0.64
C ASN A 100 -3.23 -23.81 -0.85
N HIS A 101 -2.88 -22.91 -1.78
CA HIS A 101 -3.02 -23.14 -3.22
C HIS A 101 -1.74 -22.80 -3.99
N LYS A 102 -1.44 -23.58 -5.04
CA LYS A 102 -0.30 -23.28 -5.92
C LYS A 102 -0.56 -22.00 -6.72
N GLN A 103 0.25 -20.98 -6.46
CA GLN A 103 0.18 -19.68 -7.12
C GLN A 103 0.69 -19.74 -8.57
N LYS A 104 -0.12 -19.27 -9.52
CA LYS A 104 0.21 -19.21 -10.94
C LYS A 104 0.26 -17.76 -11.44
N ASN A 105 1.13 -17.48 -12.40
CA ASN A 105 1.15 -16.22 -13.15
C ASN A 105 1.18 -14.99 -12.20
N LEU A 106 0.28 -14.03 -12.39
CA LEU A 106 0.17 -12.82 -11.58
C LEU A 106 -0.33 -13.05 -10.14
N GLN A 107 -0.82 -14.24 -9.81
CA GLN A 107 -1.20 -14.56 -8.41
C GLN A 107 0.00 -14.46 -7.47
N ARG A 108 1.22 -14.75 -7.95
CA ARG A 108 2.43 -14.63 -7.12
C ARG A 108 2.69 -13.18 -6.73
N THR A 109 2.60 -12.27 -7.69
CA THR A 109 2.76 -10.83 -7.46
C THR A 109 1.65 -10.30 -6.56
N PHE A 110 0.40 -10.64 -6.85
CA PHE A 110 -0.72 -10.21 -6.01
C PHE A 110 -0.61 -10.77 -4.59
N TYR A 111 -0.24 -12.05 -4.44
CA TYR A 111 -0.01 -12.66 -3.13
C TYR A 111 1.07 -11.92 -2.34
N LEU A 112 2.19 -11.57 -2.97
CA LEU A 112 3.26 -10.79 -2.32
C LEU A 112 2.76 -9.44 -1.77
N ILE A 113 1.93 -8.71 -2.55
CA ILE A 113 1.31 -7.46 -2.09
C ILE A 113 0.39 -7.75 -0.89
N MET A 114 -0.37 -8.84 -0.92
CA MET A 114 -1.24 -9.23 0.20
C MET A 114 -0.44 -9.61 1.44
N GLN A 115 0.73 -10.23 1.29
CA GLN A 115 1.61 -10.58 2.41
C GLN A 115 2.09 -9.33 3.16
N GLU A 116 2.51 -8.30 2.43
CA GLU A 116 2.84 -6.99 3.02
C GLU A 116 1.63 -6.37 3.73
N ARG A 117 0.47 -6.35 3.07
CA ARG A 117 -0.77 -5.81 3.66
C ARG A 117 -1.24 -6.57 4.88
N TYR A 118 -0.99 -7.87 4.95
CA TYR A 118 -1.32 -8.67 6.12
C TYR A 118 -0.47 -8.25 7.32
N ALA A 119 0.83 -8.03 7.13
CA ALA A 119 1.69 -7.48 8.18
C ALA A 119 1.17 -6.11 8.66
N MET A 120 0.78 -5.22 7.74
CA MET A 120 0.18 -3.92 8.10
C MET A 120 -1.15 -4.07 8.83
N ALA A 121 -2.02 -4.98 8.38
CA ALA A 121 -3.32 -5.23 9.00
C ALA A 121 -3.17 -5.76 10.45
N LEU A 122 -2.14 -6.57 10.72
CA LEU A 122 -1.82 -6.99 12.08
C LEU A 122 -1.40 -5.79 12.96
N ILE A 123 -0.58 -4.87 12.44
CA ILE A 123 -0.12 -3.68 13.18
C ILE A 123 -1.30 -2.78 13.58
N ILE A 124 -2.15 -2.40 12.63
CA ILE A 124 -3.30 -1.51 12.91
C ILE A 124 -4.31 -2.14 13.88
N ASN A 125 -4.39 -3.48 13.92
CA ASN A 125 -5.21 -4.23 14.88
C ASN A 125 -4.50 -4.43 16.24
N GLY A 126 -3.35 -3.80 16.47
CA GLY A 126 -2.59 -3.93 17.72
C GLY A 126 -1.89 -5.28 17.91
N LYS A 127 -1.88 -6.15 16.89
CA LYS A 127 -1.29 -7.49 16.90
C LYS A 127 0.20 -7.48 16.52
N ARG A 128 0.99 -6.61 17.16
CA ARG A 128 2.41 -6.41 16.80
C ARG A 128 3.25 -7.68 16.90
N LYS A 129 3.05 -8.48 17.95
CA LYS A 129 3.76 -9.76 18.12
C LYS A 129 3.51 -10.71 16.96
N GLU A 130 2.25 -10.89 16.56
CA GLU A 130 1.87 -11.69 15.39
C GLU A 130 2.50 -11.14 14.11
N ALA A 131 2.54 -9.80 13.95
CA ALA A 131 3.18 -9.16 12.79
C ALA A 131 4.69 -9.45 12.75
N GLU A 132 5.37 -9.36 13.90
CA GLU A 132 6.80 -9.65 14.02
C GLU A 132 7.11 -11.12 13.73
N GLU A 133 6.34 -12.04 14.30
CA GLU A 133 6.44 -13.49 14.03
C GLU A 133 6.23 -13.77 12.54
N TYR A 134 5.22 -13.16 11.93
CA TYR A 134 4.93 -13.32 10.51
C TYR A 134 6.09 -12.81 9.62
N ILE A 135 6.64 -11.63 9.88
CA ILE A 135 7.79 -11.11 9.11
C ILE A 135 9.04 -11.98 9.34
N ASN A 136 9.26 -12.46 10.56
CA ASN A 136 10.41 -13.31 10.92
C ASN A 136 10.31 -14.74 10.39
N SER A 137 9.11 -15.23 10.07
CA SER A 137 8.87 -16.59 9.60
C SER A 137 9.51 -16.91 8.24
N GLY A 138 9.91 -15.88 7.47
CA GLY A 138 10.41 -16.03 6.10
C GLY A 138 9.33 -16.20 5.04
N GLU A 139 8.04 -16.07 5.41
CA GLU A 139 6.91 -16.09 4.46
C GLU A 139 7.04 -14.97 3.41
N ILE A 140 7.48 -13.77 3.82
CA ILE A 140 7.81 -12.66 2.90
C ILE A 140 9.25 -12.84 2.38
N LYS A 141 9.39 -13.52 1.24
CA LYS A 141 10.71 -13.83 0.64
C LYS A 141 11.36 -12.62 -0.05
N HIS A 142 10.57 -11.68 -0.56
CA HIS A 142 11.10 -10.55 -1.30
C HIS A 142 11.59 -9.45 -0.35
N GLU A 143 12.90 -9.23 -0.34
CA GLU A 143 13.60 -8.41 0.65
C GLU A 143 13.01 -6.98 0.79
N PRO A 144 12.81 -6.19 -0.29
CA PRO A 144 12.17 -4.88 -0.20
C PRO A 144 10.82 -4.84 0.54
N TYR A 145 9.94 -5.84 0.32
CA TYR A 145 8.63 -5.90 0.99
C TYR A 145 8.81 -6.22 2.48
N ARG A 146 9.74 -7.14 2.80
CA ARG A 146 10.04 -7.50 4.18
C ARG A 146 10.64 -6.32 4.96
N MET A 147 11.58 -5.59 4.34
CA MET A 147 12.17 -4.38 4.92
C MET A 147 11.13 -3.27 5.12
N PHE A 148 10.22 -3.09 4.16
CA PHE A 148 9.13 -2.14 4.30
C PHE A 148 8.21 -2.49 5.48
N SER A 149 7.74 -3.74 5.55
CA SER A 149 6.88 -4.19 6.65
C SER A 149 7.61 -4.10 8.01
N ARG A 150 8.92 -4.36 8.05
CA ARG A 150 9.74 -4.19 9.25
C ARG A 150 9.75 -2.73 9.72
N ALA A 151 10.03 -1.80 8.81
CA ALA A 151 10.01 -0.37 9.10
C ALA A 151 8.65 0.08 9.66
N CYS A 152 7.53 -0.40 9.10
CA CYS A 152 6.19 -0.11 9.63
C CYS A 152 6.03 -0.53 11.10
N ILE A 153 6.49 -1.73 11.49
CA ILE A 153 6.38 -2.22 12.88
C ILE A 153 7.23 -1.36 13.81
N ASP A 154 8.51 -1.19 13.45
CA ASP A 154 9.48 -0.54 14.33
C ASP A 154 9.15 0.95 14.51
N LEU A 155 8.64 1.61 13.47
CA LEU A 155 8.15 3.00 13.54
C LEU A 155 6.83 3.12 14.31
N ASP A 156 5.86 2.22 14.15
CA ASP A 156 4.64 2.23 14.98
C ASP A 156 4.98 2.06 16.47
N ARG A 157 5.98 1.22 16.79
CA ARG A 157 6.47 1.03 18.15
C ARG A 157 7.13 2.29 18.70
N ALA A 158 8.09 2.87 17.98
CA ALA A 158 8.79 4.08 18.43
C ALA A 158 7.81 5.26 18.60
N TYR A 159 6.86 5.40 17.68
CA TYR A 159 5.80 6.39 17.76
C TYR A 159 4.91 6.18 18.99
N ALA A 160 4.46 4.96 19.27
CA ALA A 160 3.66 4.65 20.46
C ALA A 160 4.41 4.88 21.79
N GLN A 161 5.75 4.85 21.76
CA GLN A 161 6.61 5.13 22.92
C GLN A 161 6.91 6.64 23.07
N GLY A 162 6.55 7.47 22.08
CA GLY A 162 6.95 8.88 22.04
C GLY A 162 8.46 9.08 21.81
N ASP A 163 9.18 8.04 21.37
CA ASP A 163 10.64 8.05 21.21
C ASP A 163 11.00 8.64 19.84
N ALA A 164 11.14 9.97 19.82
CA ALA A 164 11.43 10.73 18.60
C ALA A 164 12.81 10.42 18.00
N GLU A 165 13.83 10.24 18.84
CA GLU A 165 15.20 9.94 18.41
C GLU A 165 15.24 8.60 17.68
N LYS A 166 14.71 7.56 18.32
CA LYS A 166 14.63 6.22 17.73
C LYS A 166 13.72 6.17 16.51
N TYR A 167 12.60 6.89 16.53
CA TYR A 167 11.74 6.99 15.35
C TYR A 167 12.52 7.54 14.16
N MET A 168 13.32 8.60 14.36
CA MET A 168 14.07 9.22 13.29
C MET A 168 15.21 8.34 12.78
N GLU A 169 15.94 7.66 13.67
CA GLU A 169 16.97 6.68 13.27
C GLU A 169 16.39 5.61 12.33
N ILE A 170 15.25 5.02 12.71
CA ILE A 170 14.58 3.99 11.90
C ILE A 170 14.06 4.59 10.59
N TYR A 171 13.48 5.80 10.63
CA TYR A 171 12.91 6.46 9.46
C TYR A 171 13.97 6.78 8.40
N GLU A 172 15.15 7.24 8.81
CA GLU A 172 16.26 7.53 7.91
C GLU A 172 16.74 6.27 7.18
N ALA A 173 16.87 5.16 7.92
CA ALA A 173 17.23 3.85 7.40
C ALA A 173 16.10 3.15 6.60
N ALA A 174 14.85 3.64 6.70
CA ALA A 174 13.71 3.01 6.05
C ALA A 174 13.82 3.03 4.50
N PRO A 175 13.23 2.03 3.81
CA PRO A 175 13.20 1.99 2.36
C PRO A 175 12.62 3.27 1.73
N LYS A 176 13.08 3.63 0.54
CA LYS A 176 12.58 4.80 -0.20
C LYS A 176 11.06 4.77 -0.37
N SER A 177 10.50 3.59 -0.67
CA SER A 177 9.05 3.39 -0.83
C SER A 177 8.25 3.73 0.43
N TYR A 178 8.82 3.57 1.63
CA TYR A 178 8.19 4.00 2.89
C TYR A 178 8.14 5.53 2.97
N LYS A 179 9.27 6.19 2.69
CA LYS A 179 9.41 7.65 2.77
C LYS A 179 8.59 8.40 1.72
N GLU A 180 8.31 7.78 0.57
CA GLU A 180 7.47 8.35 -0.50
C GLU A 180 5.97 8.37 -0.15
N VAL A 181 5.53 7.64 0.88
CA VAL A 181 4.15 7.72 1.37
C VAL A 181 3.98 9.02 2.15
N LYS A 182 3.14 9.92 1.64
CA LYS A 182 2.92 11.27 2.19
C LYS A 182 2.61 11.27 3.69
N LEU A 183 1.72 10.38 4.14
CA LEU A 183 1.34 10.27 5.54
C LEU A 183 2.51 9.83 6.45
N HIS A 184 3.41 8.97 5.96
CA HIS A 184 4.59 8.55 6.71
C HIS A 184 5.60 9.70 6.85
N ALA A 185 5.80 10.47 5.79
CA ALA A 185 6.64 11.68 5.83
C ALA A 185 6.08 12.73 6.80
N CYS A 186 4.76 12.97 6.80
CA CYS A 186 4.15 13.92 7.73
C CYS A 186 4.23 13.44 9.19
N ARG A 187 4.08 12.14 9.44
CA ARG A 187 4.29 11.57 10.78
C ARG A 187 5.74 11.72 11.24
N ALA A 188 6.73 11.64 10.34
CA ALA A 188 8.12 11.94 10.67
C ALA A 188 8.33 13.41 11.04
N LEU A 189 7.75 14.37 10.31
CA LEU A 189 7.77 15.79 10.68
C LEU A 189 7.18 16.03 12.07
N LEU A 190 6.07 15.36 12.38
CA LEU A 190 5.43 15.42 13.70
C LEU A 190 6.37 14.90 14.81
N MET A 191 7.09 13.80 14.57
CA MET A 191 8.08 13.28 15.52
C MET A 191 9.31 14.19 15.68
N GLN A 192 9.65 14.98 14.65
CA GLN A 192 10.70 16.01 14.73
C GLN A 192 10.25 17.30 15.43
N GLY A 193 8.99 17.40 15.85
CA GLY A 193 8.44 18.64 16.41
C GLY A 193 8.12 19.71 15.36
N LYS A 194 8.20 19.39 14.06
CA LYS A 194 7.91 20.30 12.94
C LYS A 194 6.42 20.31 12.62
N TYR A 195 5.62 20.73 13.59
CA TYR A 195 4.16 20.62 13.53
C TYR A 195 3.55 21.46 12.40
N ASP A 196 4.04 22.69 12.20
CA ASP A 196 3.51 23.59 11.16
C ASP A 196 3.75 23.05 9.75
N GLU A 197 4.95 22.53 9.48
CA GLU A 197 5.28 21.87 8.21
C GLU A 197 4.38 20.65 7.99
N ALA A 198 4.18 19.81 9.03
CA ALA A 198 3.31 18.64 8.93
C ALA A 198 1.86 19.03 8.59
N ILE A 199 1.32 20.06 9.25
CA ILE A 199 -0.04 20.55 9.02
C ILE A 199 -0.18 21.11 7.60
N GLU A 200 0.76 21.96 7.16
CA GLU A 200 0.72 22.55 5.81
C GLU A 200 0.72 21.46 4.72
N GLU A 201 1.58 20.45 4.86
CA GLU A 201 1.68 19.34 3.92
C GLU A 201 0.43 18.45 3.90
N LEU A 202 -0.19 18.21 5.06
CA LEU A 202 -1.43 17.43 5.16
C LEU A 202 -2.65 18.19 4.64
N MET A 203 -2.69 19.52 4.80
CA MET A 203 -3.79 20.36 4.26
C MET A 203 -3.79 20.42 2.73
N LYS A 204 -2.62 20.26 2.09
CA LYS A 204 -2.49 20.16 0.62
C LYS A 204 -2.69 18.73 0.10
N TYR A 205 -2.71 17.73 0.98
CA TYR A 205 -2.83 16.32 0.60
C TYR A 205 -4.28 15.96 0.30
N THR A 206 -4.53 15.39 -0.89
CA THR A 206 -5.82 14.79 -1.24
C THR A 206 -5.81 13.30 -0.85
N PRO A 207 -6.61 12.88 0.16
CA PRO A 207 -6.68 11.48 0.54
C PRO A 207 -7.26 10.61 -0.57
N LYS A 208 -6.73 9.39 -0.71
CA LYS A 208 -7.18 8.46 -1.78
C LYS A 208 -8.49 7.75 -1.44
N ASN A 209 -8.80 7.63 -0.15
CA ASN A 209 -9.97 6.94 0.35
C ASN A 209 -10.35 7.48 1.74
N LYS A 210 -11.51 7.04 2.24
CA LYS A 210 -12.06 7.47 3.55
C LYS A 210 -11.13 7.15 4.73
N ARG A 211 -10.45 6.01 4.71
CA ARG A 211 -9.50 5.64 5.78
C ARG A 211 -8.32 6.61 5.82
N GLU A 212 -7.73 6.92 4.66
CA GLU A 212 -6.64 7.90 4.58
C GLU A 212 -7.10 9.31 4.99
N GLU A 213 -8.35 9.68 4.71
CA GLU A 213 -8.91 10.94 5.18
C GLU A 213 -8.95 10.98 6.71
N ILE A 214 -9.47 9.94 7.35
CA ILE A 214 -9.49 9.84 8.82
C ILE A 214 -8.07 9.91 9.39
N LEU A 215 -7.12 9.16 8.83
CA LEU A 215 -5.73 9.18 9.29
C LEU A 215 -5.05 10.55 9.09
N SER A 216 -5.32 11.22 7.97
CA SER A 216 -4.83 12.58 7.71
C SER A 216 -5.38 13.56 8.75
N ARG A 217 -6.71 13.57 8.96
CA ARG A 217 -7.37 14.43 9.95
C ARG A 217 -6.88 14.16 11.37
N PHE A 218 -6.70 12.89 11.74
CA PHE A 218 -6.13 12.50 13.02
C PHE A 218 -4.74 13.10 13.21
N THR A 219 -3.88 12.97 12.20
CA THR A 219 -2.49 13.46 12.26
C THR A 219 -2.44 14.99 12.37
N ILE A 220 -3.35 15.72 11.69
CA ILE A 220 -3.48 17.18 11.84
C ILE A 220 -3.92 17.55 13.26
N GLY A 221 -4.94 16.87 13.79
CA GLY A 221 -5.44 17.10 15.15
C GLY A 221 -4.35 16.87 16.21
N GLU A 222 -3.59 15.79 16.08
CA GLU A 222 -2.45 15.50 16.95
C GLU A 222 -1.36 16.57 16.83
N ALA A 223 -1.02 17.02 15.61
CA ALA A 223 -0.02 18.06 15.40
C ALA A 223 -0.43 19.38 16.08
N HIS A 224 -1.68 19.81 15.95
CA HIS A 224 -2.19 20.99 16.65
C HIS A 224 -2.14 20.82 18.18
N LEU A 225 -2.52 19.64 18.68
CA LEU A 225 -2.48 19.37 20.12
C LEU A 225 -1.05 19.46 20.68
N ARG A 226 -0.09 18.82 20.01
CA ARG A 226 1.34 18.86 20.39
C ARG A 226 1.95 20.25 20.27
N LYS A 227 1.42 21.10 19.39
CA LYS A 227 1.78 22.53 19.27
C LYS A 227 1.18 23.39 20.40
N GLY A 228 0.16 22.91 21.11
CA GLY A 228 -0.60 23.65 22.12
C GLY A 228 -1.82 24.41 21.57
N SER A 229 -2.15 24.23 20.29
CA SER A 229 -3.31 24.80 19.60
C SER A 229 -4.56 23.96 19.86
N LYS A 230 -5.07 23.99 21.09
CA LYS A 230 -6.17 23.12 21.55
C LYS A 230 -7.47 23.32 20.77
N ASP A 231 -7.85 24.56 20.48
CA ASP A 231 -9.10 24.87 19.77
C ASP A 231 -9.09 24.32 18.34
N GLU A 232 -7.96 24.44 17.64
CA GLU A 232 -7.77 23.84 16.32
C GLU A 232 -7.75 22.32 16.40
N ALA A 233 -7.01 21.73 17.35
CA ALA A 233 -6.93 20.29 17.55
C ALA A 233 -8.33 19.67 17.73
N LYS A 234 -9.18 20.33 18.51
CA LYS A 234 -10.56 19.92 18.78
C LYS A 234 -11.35 19.65 17.50
N ILE A 235 -11.29 20.56 16.53
CA ILE A 235 -12.05 20.47 15.26
C ILE A 235 -11.70 19.17 14.52
N TYR A 236 -10.41 18.84 14.42
CA TYR A 236 -9.95 17.67 13.69
C TYR A 236 -10.20 16.37 14.46
N LEU A 237 -9.99 16.37 15.78
CA LEU A 237 -10.24 15.19 16.61
C LEU A 237 -11.74 14.86 16.67
N GLU A 238 -12.64 15.84 16.77
CA GLU A 238 -14.10 15.60 16.70
C GLU A 238 -14.52 14.99 15.37
N TYR A 239 -13.95 15.47 14.27
CA TYR A 239 -14.21 14.88 12.96
C TYR A 239 -13.83 13.39 12.93
N VAL A 240 -12.66 13.04 13.47
CA VAL A 240 -12.19 11.65 13.54
C VAL A 240 -13.08 10.80 14.45
N ILE A 241 -13.49 11.33 15.60
CA ILE A 241 -14.36 10.61 16.55
C ILE A 241 -15.72 10.30 15.90
N ASN A 242 -16.30 11.27 15.20
CA ASN A 242 -17.62 11.16 14.59
C ASN A 242 -17.64 10.30 13.32
N ASN A 243 -16.54 10.27 12.56
CA ASN A 243 -16.50 9.63 11.24
C ASN A 243 -15.62 8.36 11.17
N GLY A 244 -14.75 8.14 12.16
CA GLY A 244 -13.76 7.06 12.15
C GLY A 244 -14.30 5.66 12.42
N LYS A 245 -15.57 5.50 12.78
CA LYS A 245 -16.26 4.21 13.05
C LYS A 245 -15.49 3.26 13.98
N MET A 246 -14.89 2.18 13.46
CA MET A 246 -14.17 1.16 14.23
C MET A 246 -12.66 1.21 13.99
N LEU A 247 -12.15 2.31 13.42
CA LEU A 247 -10.72 2.51 13.23
C LEU A 247 -10.00 2.80 14.55
N ARG A 248 -8.76 2.33 14.66
CA ARG A 248 -7.84 2.64 15.75
C ARG A 248 -7.72 4.15 16.00
N GLU A 249 -7.65 4.96 14.93
CA GLU A 249 -7.52 6.42 15.01
C GLU A 249 -8.69 7.07 15.76
N LYS A 250 -9.89 6.49 15.68
CA LYS A 250 -11.05 6.98 16.44
C LYS A 250 -10.79 6.87 17.94
N PHE A 251 -10.41 5.69 18.42
CA PHE A 251 -10.14 5.46 19.84
C PHE A 251 -8.96 6.28 20.34
N MET A 252 -7.92 6.43 19.51
CA MET A 252 -6.80 7.32 19.83
C MET A 252 -7.25 8.79 19.92
N ALA A 253 -8.12 9.24 19.02
CA ALA A 253 -8.69 10.58 19.08
C ALA A 253 -9.54 10.80 20.33
N GLU A 254 -10.34 9.80 20.74
CA GLU A 254 -11.13 9.86 22.00
C GLU A 254 -10.24 10.03 23.23
N GLU A 255 -9.07 9.37 23.28
CA GLU A 255 -8.11 9.56 24.38
C GLU A 255 -7.49 10.96 24.35
N LEU A 256 -6.98 11.41 23.19
CA LEU A 256 -6.39 12.75 23.05
C LEU A 256 -7.41 13.86 23.34
N TYR A 257 -8.68 13.63 23.00
CA TYR A 257 -9.74 14.60 23.24
C TYR A 257 -10.00 14.85 24.72
N LYS A 258 -9.66 13.92 25.61
CA LYS A 258 -9.75 14.11 27.08
C LYS A 258 -8.69 15.08 27.62
N GLU A 259 -7.64 15.35 26.85
CA GLU A 259 -6.53 16.24 27.23
C GLU A 259 -6.80 17.72 26.84
N LEU A 260 -7.86 17.96 26.06
CA LEU A 260 -8.30 19.30 25.63
C LEU A 260 -8.97 20.05 26.78
#